data_AF-A0A920S3V4-F1
#
_entry.id   AF-A0A920S3V4-F1
#
_cell.length_a   1.000
_cell.length_b   1.000
_cell.length_c   1.000
_cell.angle_alpha   90.00
_cell.angle_beta   90.00
_cell.angle_gamma   90.00
#
_symmetry.space_group_name_H-M   'P 1'
#
loop_
_entity.id
_entity.type
_entity.pdbx_description
1 polymer ?
#
loop_
_entity_poly.entity_id
_entity_poly.type
_entity_poly.pdbx_seq_one_letter_code
_entity_poly.pdbx_strand_id
1 'polypeptide(L)'
;MIFQIFLGPIHKGLLELGINGLIIPEQYGGLGLDILFATAVSQSLGAGVAPSPFIGSYVLAPYAILKAGSDEQKKKIFIGHF
;
A
#
# COMPACT_ATOMS: atom_id res chain seq x y z
N MET A 1 -19.32 -11.35 -0.42
CA MET A 1 -19.43 -10.13 -1.26
C MET A 1 -18.28 -9.15 -1.03
N ILE A 2 -17.89 -8.86 0.22
CA ILE A 2 -16.73 -7.98 0.55
C ILE A 2 -15.39 -8.49 -0.01
N PHE A 3 -15.13 -9.80 0.01
CA PHE A 3 -13.86 -10.35 -0.52
C PHE A 3 -13.69 -10.21 -2.04
N GLN A 4 -14.78 -10.18 -2.81
CA GLN A 4 -14.71 -10.03 -4.28
C GLN A 4 -14.30 -8.61 -4.70
N ILE A 5 -14.58 -7.61 -3.85
CA ILE A 5 -14.21 -6.22 -4.10
C ILE A 5 -12.68 -6.06 -4.12
N PHE A 6 -11.98 -6.75 -3.22
CA PHE A 6 -10.52 -6.68 -3.10
C PHE A 6 -9.77 -7.51 -4.15
N LEU A 7 -10.45 -8.37 -4.91
CA LEU A 7 -9.83 -9.18 -5.97
C LEU A 7 -10.23 -8.73 -7.38
N GLY A 8 -10.92 -7.59 -7.47
CA GLY A 8 -11.40 -7.02 -8.73
C GLY A 8 -10.30 -6.39 -9.59
N PRO A 9 -10.63 -6.00 -10.84
CA PRO A 9 -9.67 -5.45 -11.80
C PRO A 9 -8.97 -4.17 -11.31
N ILE A 10 -9.65 -3.36 -10.50
CA ILE A 10 -9.06 -2.14 -9.90
C ILE A 10 -7.90 -2.52 -8.98
N HIS A 11 -8.10 -3.48 -8.07
CA HIS A 11 -7.05 -3.92 -7.15
C HIS A 11 -5.85 -4.48 -7.93
N LYS A 12 -6.11 -5.30 -8.95
CA LYS A 12 -5.05 -5.85 -9.80
C LYS A 12 -4.24 -4.74 -10.48
N GLY A 13 -4.90 -3.73 -11.05
CA GLY A 13 -4.22 -2.58 -11.67
C GLY A 13 -3.38 -1.79 -10.66
N LEU A 14 -3.82 -1.66 -9.41
CA LEU A 14 -3.03 -1.02 -8.36
C LEU A 14 -1.76 -1.81 -8.00
N LEU A 15 -1.83 -3.14 -8.01
CA LEU A 15 -0.65 -4.00 -7.81
C LEU A 15 0.32 -3.89 -9.00
N GLU A 16 -0.18 -3.88 -10.23
CA GLU A 16 0.63 -3.72 -11.44
C GLU A 16 1.36 -2.36 -11.49
N LEU A 17 0.79 -1.33 -10.88
CA LEU A 17 1.40 -0.01 -10.71
C LEU A 17 2.33 0.09 -9.48
N GLY A 18 2.42 -0.94 -8.64
CA GLY A 18 3.23 -0.94 -7.42
C GLY A 18 2.67 -0.08 -6.27
N ILE A 19 1.39 0.30 -6.32
CA ILE A 19 0.76 1.20 -5.34
C ILE A 19 0.65 0.54 -3.94
N ASN A 20 0.68 -0.79 -3.87
CA ASN A 20 0.77 -1.56 -2.62
C ASN A 20 2.08 -1.32 -1.84
N GLY A 21 3.15 -0.94 -2.53
CA GLY A 21 4.47 -0.65 -1.95
C GLY A 21 4.82 0.84 -1.89
N LEU A 22 3.84 1.74 -2.04
CA LEU A 22 4.06 3.17 -2.28
C LEU A 22 5.01 3.82 -1.25
N ILE A 23 4.73 3.63 0.04
CA ILE A 23 5.52 4.23 1.13
C ILE A 23 6.57 3.29 1.72
N ILE A 24 6.68 2.09 1.17
CA ILE A 24 7.66 1.10 1.62
C ILE A 24 9.03 1.53 1.08
N PRO A 25 10.08 1.60 1.92
CA PRO A 25 11.42 1.91 1.46
C PRO A 25 11.93 0.98 0.36
N GLU A 26 12.72 1.50 -0.58
CA GLU A 26 13.29 0.75 -1.71
C GLU A 26 14.11 -0.47 -1.28
N GLN A 27 14.80 -0.39 -0.13
CA GLN A 27 15.56 -1.53 0.43
C GLN A 27 14.69 -2.75 0.75
N TYR A 28 13.36 -2.59 0.82
CA TYR A 28 12.40 -3.67 1.00
C TYR A 28 11.60 -3.97 -0.28
N GLY A 29 11.94 -3.36 -1.41
CA GLY A 29 11.27 -3.54 -2.71
C GLY A 29 10.10 -2.58 -2.97
N GLY A 30 9.92 -1.55 -2.15
CA GLY A 30 8.88 -0.53 -2.35
C GLY A 30 9.33 0.66 -3.19
N LEU A 31 8.45 1.66 -3.30
CA LEU A 31 8.69 2.88 -4.09
C LEU A 31 9.35 4.02 -3.30
N GLY A 32 9.47 3.89 -1.97
CA GLY A 32 10.15 4.88 -1.12
C GLY A 32 9.49 6.26 -1.07
N LEU A 33 8.24 6.40 -1.50
CA LEU A 33 7.53 7.67 -1.54
C LEU A 33 6.98 8.06 -0.16
N ASP A 34 6.60 9.31 -0.01
CA ASP A 34 6.08 9.84 1.24
C ASP A 34 4.55 9.90 1.28
N ILE A 35 4.02 10.44 2.38
CA ILE A 35 2.59 10.55 2.60
C ILE A 35 1.90 11.53 1.65
N LEU A 36 2.62 12.49 1.06
CA LEU A 36 2.04 13.42 0.09
C LEU A 36 1.65 12.68 -1.19
N PHE A 37 2.51 11.78 -1.67
CA PHE A 37 2.17 10.89 -2.77
C PHE A 37 1.00 9.96 -2.42
N ALA A 38 0.97 9.42 -1.19
CA ALA A 38 -0.14 8.60 -0.72
C ALA A 38 -1.47 9.40 -0.71
N THR A 39 -1.44 10.67 -0.31
CA THR A 39 -2.60 11.57 -0.35
C THR A 39 -3.08 11.81 -1.78
N ALA A 40 -2.18 12.06 -2.73
CA ALA A 40 -2.55 12.27 -4.13
C ALA A 40 -3.20 11.02 -4.76
N VAL A 41 -2.69 9.82 -4.44
CA VAL A 41 -3.31 8.55 -4.84
C VAL A 41 -4.68 8.40 -4.19
N SER A 42 -4.81 8.67 -2.89
CA SER A 42 -6.09 8.63 -2.17
C SER A 42 -7.13 9.55 -2.78
N GLN A 43 -6.75 10.77 -3.19
CA GLN A 43 -7.66 11.72 -3.83
C GLN A 43 -8.16 11.19 -5.17
N SER A 44 -7.27 10.61 -5.99
CA SER A 44 -7.63 10.05 -7.30
C SER A 44 -8.56 8.84 -7.16
N LEU A 45 -8.27 7.95 -6.21
CA LEU A 45 -9.14 6.81 -5.89
C LEU A 45 -10.51 7.28 -5.37
N GLY A 46 -10.55 8.30 -4.52
CA GLY A 46 -11.79 8.88 -4.00
C GLY A 46 -12.65 9.53 -5.07
N ALA A 47 -12.04 10.24 -6.02
CA ALA A 47 -12.74 10.85 -7.16
C ALA A 47 -13.48 9.80 -8.03
N GLY A 48 -12.91 8.59 -8.14
CA GLY A 48 -13.53 7.47 -8.85
C GLY A 48 -14.40 6.55 -7.98
N VAL A 49 -14.57 6.85 -6.68
CA VAL A 49 -15.22 5.96 -5.70
C VAL A 49 -14.63 4.53 -5.75
N ALA A 50 -13.32 4.45 -6.01
CA ALA A 50 -12.64 3.20 -6.30
C ALA A 50 -12.58 2.34 -5.03
N PRO A 51 -13.21 1.15 -5.03
CA PRO A 51 -13.21 0.32 -3.85
C PRO A 51 -11.85 -0.40 -3.75
N SER A 52 -11.06 -0.06 -2.73
CA SER A 52 -9.68 -0.49 -2.59
C SER A 52 -9.29 -0.56 -1.11
N PRO A 53 -8.38 -1.46 -0.70
CA PRO A 53 -7.88 -1.50 0.67
C PRO A 53 -6.80 -0.44 0.94
N PHE A 54 -6.64 0.54 0.04
CA PHE A 54 -5.54 1.50 -0.02
C PHE A 54 -5.14 2.10 1.33
N ILE A 55 -6.03 2.84 2.00
CA ILE A 55 -5.66 3.58 3.21
C ILE A 55 -5.26 2.65 4.36
N GLY A 56 -5.95 1.53 4.55
CA GLY A 56 -5.65 0.59 5.62
C GLY A 56 -4.38 -0.20 5.35
N SER A 57 -4.38 -0.96 4.25
CA SER A 57 -3.34 -1.95 3.96
C SER A 57 -2.08 -1.35 3.34
N TYR A 58 -2.19 -0.31 2.52
CA TYR A 58 -1.04 0.23 1.77
C TYR A 58 -0.44 1.49 2.39
N VAL A 59 -1.15 2.12 3.33
CA VAL A 59 -0.69 3.34 3.99
C VAL A 59 -0.56 3.14 5.50
N LEU A 60 -1.66 2.94 6.24
CA LEU A 60 -1.64 2.95 7.70
C LEU A 60 -0.85 1.78 8.31
N ALA A 61 -1.09 0.55 7.84
CA ALA A 61 -0.36 -0.63 8.30
C ALA A 61 1.16 -0.51 8.08
N PRO A 62 1.65 -0.23 6.86
CA PRO A 62 3.09 -0.08 6.64
C PRO A 62 3.68 1.13 7.37
N TYR A 63 2.96 2.25 7.46
CA TYR A 63 3.41 3.40 8.23
C TYR A 63 3.63 3.06 9.71
N ALA A 64 2.69 2.34 10.32
CA ALA A 64 2.80 1.90 11.72
C ALA A 64 4.01 0.98 11.92
N ILE A 65 4.23 0.01 11.04
CA ILE A 65 5.37 -0.92 11.11
C ILE A 65 6.70 -0.18 10.88
N LEU A 66 6.76 0.78 9.96
CA LEU A 66 7.96 1.57 9.72
C LEU A 66 8.34 2.40 10.96
N LYS A 67 7.35 2.98 11.65
CA LYS A 67 7.56 3.85 12.81
C LYS A 67 7.79 3.10 14.12
N ALA A 68 7.10 1.98 14.34
CA ALA A 68 7.08 1.30 15.63
C ALA A 68 7.55 -0.17 15.58
N GLY A 69 7.73 -0.73 14.39
CA GLY A 69 8.17 -2.12 14.22
C GLY A 69 9.67 -2.31 14.45
N SER A 70 10.03 -3.45 15.03
CA SER A 70 11.43 -3.90 15.10
C SER A 70 11.99 -4.18 13.70
N ASP A 71 13.31 -4.22 13.57
CA ASP A 71 13.95 -4.54 12.29
C ASP A 71 13.57 -5.93 11.78
N GLU A 72 13.33 -6.87 12.70
CA GLU A 72 12.86 -8.21 12.36
C GLU A 72 11.41 -8.20 11.86
N GLN A 73 10.52 -7.41 12.46
CA GLN A 73 9.15 -7.23 11.96
C GLN A 73 9.13 -6.58 10.57
N LYS A 74 9.95 -5.53 10.36
CA LYS A 74 10.06 -4.85 9.07
C LYS A 74 10.54 -5.80 7.98
N LYS A 75 11.61 -6.56 8.24
CA LYS A 75 12.13 -7.57 7.29
C LYS A 75 11.08 -8.64 6.99
N LYS A 76 10.46 -9.21 8.03
CA LYS A 76 9.47 -10.29 7.89
C LYS A 76 8.25 -9.87 7.09
N ILE A 77 7.75 -8.66 7.30
CA ILE A 77 6.49 -8.20 6.71
C ILE A 77 6.70 -7.59 5.32
N PHE A 78 7.81 -6.90 5.07
CA PHE A 78 7.97 -6.17 3.81
C PHE A 78 8.69 -6.96 2.72
N ILE A 79 9.68 -7.79 3.07
CA ILE A 79 10.46 -8.50 2.06
C ILE A 79 9.58 -9.56 1.38
N GLY A 80 9.49 -9.52 0.05
CA GLY A 80 8.79 -10.51 -0.77
C GLY A 80 7.25 -10.37 -0.81
N HIS A 81 6.69 -9.26 -0.32
CA HIS A 81 5.24 -9.06 -0.22
C HIS A 81 4.69 -7.95 -1.14
N PHE A 82 5.54 -7.25 -1.90
CA PHE A 82 5.15 -6.15 -2.78
C PHE A 82 5.80 -6.26 -4.15
#